data_AF-A0A7Y5DGW0-F1
#
_entry.id   AF-A0A7Y5DGW0-F1
#
_cell.length_a   1.000
_cell.length_b   1.000
_cell.length_c   1.000
_cell.angle_alpha   90.00
_cell.angle_beta   90.00
_cell.angle_gamma   90.00
#
_symmetry.space_group_name_H-M   'P 1'
#
loop_
_entity.id
_entity.type
_entity.pdbx_description
1 polymer ?
#
loop_
_entity_poly.entity_id
_entity_poly.type
_entity_poly.pdbx_seq_one_letter_code
_entity_poly.pdbx_strand_id
1 'polypeptide(L)'
;MDGDTLYAQSGGFKAKIRLLNIDAPEKEQAYGKQSTESLQSLIGGKVIQIESKATDQFGRTLALVSVDGMSINEEQVKRGMAWSYSRSHAAKIYNSLQREAQVARRGLWQQANPQLPSQWRKAHPFEAKNNVHPHTTQSAPIQTEDATKFGALACGKKYYCKQMVTCDEAHFYLTVCGLKRLDTNHDGVPCESLCIKMGAIK
;
A
#
# COMPACT_ATOMS: atom_id res chain seq x y z
N MET A 1 6.08 -1.29 5.89
CA MET A 1 5.40 -0.15 6.48
C MET A 1 6.35 1.04 6.42
N ASP A 2 5.86 2.21 6.07
CA ASP A 2 6.53 3.51 6.18
C ASP A 2 5.78 4.32 7.26
N GLY A 3 6.14 5.59 7.48
CA GLY A 3 5.54 6.41 8.52
C GLY A 3 4.12 6.93 8.25
N ASP A 4 3.50 6.56 7.14
CA ASP A 4 2.14 6.95 6.81
C ASP A 4 1.26 5.81 6.30
N THR A 5 1.78 4.59 6.23
CA THR A 5 1.03 3.39 5.89
C THR A 5 1.00 2.49 7.12
N LEU A 6 -0.12 1.83 7.41
CA LEU A 6 -0.21 0.79 8.43
C LEU A 6 -0.98 -0.44 7.93
N TYR A 7 -0.87 -1.55 8.67
CA TYR A 7 -1.69 -2.74 8.48
C TYR A 7 -2.60 -2.88 9.67
N ALA A 8 -3.91 -2.97 9.41
CA ALA A 8 -4.93 -3.21 10.42
C ALA A 8 -5.52 -4.60 10.22
N GLN A 9 -5.90 -5.27 11.31
CA GLN A 9 -6.56 -6.56 11.26
C GLN A 9 -7.81 -6.55 12.15
N SER A 10 -8.93 -7.05 11.63
CA SER A 10 -10.16 -7.24 12.40
C SER A 10 -10.91 -8.46 11.86
N GLY A 11 -11.37 -9.35 12.75
CA GLY A 11 -12.20 -10.50 12.37
C GLY A 11 -11.59 -11.41 11.28
N GLY A 12 -10.27 -11.55 11.22
CA GLY A 12 -9.57 -12.33 10.18
C GLY A 12 -9.23 -11.55 8.90
N PHE A 13 -9.82 -10.37 8.70
CA PHE A 13 -9.53 -9.50 7.55
C PHE A 13 -8.33 -8.60 7.83
N LYS A 14 -7.41 -8.50 6.87
CA LYS A 14 -6.26 -7.58 6.91
C LYS A 14 -6.46 -6.47 5.87
N ALA A 15 -6.30 -5.22 6.30
CA ALA A 15 -6.37 -4.06 5.42
C ALA A 15 -5.05 -3.27 5.47
N LYS A 16 -4.62 -2.76 4.32
CA LYS A 16 -3.50 -1.84 4.21
C LYS A 16 -4.05 -0.42 4.17
N ILE A 17 -3.70 0.39 5.16
CA ILE A 17 -4.24 1.72 5.37
C ILE A 17 -3.16 2.76 5.05
N ARG A 18 -3.48 3.79 4.28
CA ARG A 18 -2.66 4.99 4.06
C ARG A 18 -3.29 6.16 4.78
N LEU A 19 -2.54 6.76 5.69
CA LEU A 19 -2.96 7.92 6.47
C LEU A 19 -3.18 9.11 5.54
N LEU A 20 -4.37 9.67 5.54
CA LEU A 20 -4.69 10.88 4.79
C LEU A 20 -3.93 12.10 5.28
N ASN A 21 -3.85 13.09 4.39
CA ASN A 21 -3.32 14.44 4.65
C ASN A 21 -1.82 14.53 4.97
N ILE A 22 -1.08 13.42 4.92
CA ILE A 22 0.35 13.41 5.26
C ILE A 22 1.16 12.63 4.21
N ASP A 23 2.45 12.93 4.11
CA ASP A 23 3.43 12.17 3.33
C ASP A 23 4.67 11.96 4.20
N ALA A 24 5.00 10.72 4.54
CA ALA A 24 6.15 10.36 5.37
C ALA A 24 7.39 10.10 4.51
N PRO A 25 8.61 10.23 5.06
CA PRO A 25 9.82 9.81 4.35
C PRO A 25 9.72 8.34 3.95
N GLU A 26 10.20 8.03 2.74
CA GLU A 26 10.32 6.64 2.27
C GLU A 26 11.29 5.86 3.17
N LYS A 27 11.19 4.53 3.22
CA LYS A 27 11.96 3.71 4.16
C LYS A 27 13.48 3.95 4.12
N GLU A 28 14.02 4.14 2.93
CA GLU A 28 15.46 4.36 2.69
C GLU A 28 15.84 5.85 2.69
N GLN A 29 14.84 6.73 2.73
CA GLN A 29 15.05 8.15 2.88
C GLN A 29 15.48 8.47 4.32
N ALA A 30 16.24 9.55 4.50
CA ALA A 30 16.51 10.09 5.82
C ALA A 30 15.20 10.27 6.62
N TYR A 31 15.22 9.87 7.89
CA TYR A 31 14.05 9.79 8.79
C TYR A 31 12.98 8.74 8.44
N GLY A 32 13.15 7.90 7.41
CA GLY A 32 12.19 6.85 7.06
C GLY A 32 11.98 5.82 8.17
N LYS A 33 13.09 5.34 8.77
CA LYS A 33 13.06 4.42 9.92
C LYS A 33 12.40 5.05 11.13
N GLN A 34 12.82 6.26 11.51
CA GLN A 34 12.30 7.00 12.67
C GLN A 34 10.81 7.32 12.52
N SER A 35 10.38 7.66 11.31
CA SER A 35 8.96 7.93 11.01
C SER A 35 8.10 6.68 11.17
N THR A 36 8.61 5.53 10.71
CA THR A 36 7.96 4.22 10.90
C THR A 36 7.90 3.83 12.38
N GLU A 37 9.00 4.00 13.11
CA GLU A 37 9.08 3.71 14.56
C GLU A 37 8.11 4.60 15.36
N SER A 38 8.00 5.89 14.99
CA SER A 38 7.03 6.80 15.60
C SER A 38 5.60 6.30 15.38
N LEU A 39 5.24 5.94 14.15
CA LEU A 39 3.91 5.40 13.84
C LEU A 39 3.65 4.12 14.66
N GLN A 40 4.62 3.20 14.71
CA GLN A 40 4.52 1.97 15.47
C GLN A 40 4.34 2.23 16.98
N SER A 41 5.04 3.22 17.54
CA SER A 41 4.89 3.61 18.96
C SER A 41 3.49 4.15 19.28
N LEU A 42 2.84 4.76 18.30
CA LEU A 42 1.50 5.34 18.46
C LEU A 42 0.42 4.27 18.46
N ILE A 43 0.53 3.26 17.59
CA ILE A 43 -0.54 2.29 17.30
C ILE A 43 -0.26 0.86 17.80
N GLY A 44 0.99 0.52 18.11
CA GLY A 44 1.43 -0.84 18.39
C GLY A 44 0.69 -1.47 19.56
N GLY A 45 0.01 -2.58 19.31
CA GLY A 45 -0.76 -3.32 20.32
C GLY A 45 -2.05 -2.64 20.79
N LYS A 46 -2.47 -1.55 20.14
CA LYS A 46 -3.66 -0.78 20.52
C LYS A 46 -4.82 -1.03 19.56
N VAL A 47 -6.04 -0.84 20.07
CA VAL A 47 -7.23 -0.77 19.22
C VAL A 47 -7.25 0.60 18.56
N ILE A 48 -7.30 0.61 17.23
CA ILE A 48 -7.34 1.82 16.43
C ILE A 48 -8.74 2.03 15.86
N GLN A 49 -9.18 3.27 15.80
CA GLN A 49 -10.39 3.68 15.08
C GLN A 49 -9.99 4.17 13.68
N ILE A 50 -10.65 3.65 12.66
CA ILE A 50 -10.34 3.93 11.26
C ILE A 50 -11.56 4.57 10.60
N GLU A 51 -11.43 5.83 10.20
CA GLU A 51 -12.42 6.50 9.38
C GLU A 51 -11.98 6.44 7.90
N SER A 52 -12.49 5.45 7.17
CA SER A 52 -12.22 5.27 5.74
C SER A 52 -12.87 6.38 4.92
N LYS A 53 -12.14 6.93 3.95
CA LYS A 53 -12.65 7.96 3.02
C LYS A 53 -12.66 7.50 1.56
N ALA A 54 -11.71 6.66 1.17
CA ALA A 54 -11.57 6.16 -0.19
C ALA A 54 -10.63 4.95 -0.23
N THR A 55 -10.50 4.34 -1.40
CA THR A 55 -9.45 3.36 -1.71
C THR A 55 -8.62 3.91 -2.87
N ASP A 56 -7.30 3.85 -2.78
CA ASP A 56 -6.42 4.28 -3.87
C ASP A 56 -6.22 3.18 -4.91
N GLN A 57 -5.60 3.55 -6.04
CA GLN A 57 -5.29 2.62 -7.13
C GLN A 57 -4.33 1.47 -6.74
N PHE A 58 -3.66 1.58 -5.59
CA PHE A 58 -2.75 0.55 -5.06
C PHE A 58 -3.46 -0.37 -4.06
N GLY A 59 -4.79 -0.27 -3.96
CA GLY A 59 -5.61 -1.08 -3.05
C GLY A 59 -5.48 -0.69 -1.58
N ARG A 60 -4.94 0.49 -1.26
CA ARG A 60 -4.85 0.98 0.12
C ARG A 60 -6.10 1.75 0.48
N THR A 61 -6.63 1.51 1.67
CA THR A 61 -7.67 2.36 2.25
C THR A 61 -7.07 3.69 2.67
N LEU A 62 -7.57 4.79 2.13
CA LEU A 62 -7.22 6.14 2.55
C LEU A 62 -8.07 6.52 3.76
N ALA A 63 -7.45 6.76 4.92
CA ALA A 63 -8.18 6.95 6.17
C ALA A 63 -7.59 8.01 7.11
N LEU A 64 -8.46 8.53 7.97
CA LEU A 64 -8.07 9.18 9.22
C LEU A 64 -8.08 8.10 10.32
N VAL A 65 -7.01 8.05 11.12
CA VAL A 65 -6.84 7.02 12.16
C VAL A 65 -6.69 7.69 13.51
N SER A 66 -7.36 7.15 14.52
CA SER A 66 -7.21 7.60 15.90
C SER A 66 -7.05 6.47 16.90
N VAL A 67 -6.42 6.81 18.03
CA VAL A 67 -6.23 5.93 19.20
C VAL A 67 -6.63 6.74 20.42
N ASP A 68 -7.59 6.24 21.21
CA ASP A 68 -8.06 6.91 22.43
C ASP A 68 -8.41 8.41 22.22
N GLY A 69 -9.00 8.72 21.05
CA GLY A 69 -9.36 10.09 20.66
C GLY A 69 -8.22 10.94 20.07
N MET A 70 -6.98 10.45 20.07
CA MET A 70 -5.82 11.14 19.45
C MET A 70 -5.71 10.81 17.96
N SER A 71 -5.65 11.83 17.10
CA SER A 71 -5.42 11.69 15.65
C SER A 71 -3.97 11.29 15.36
N ILE A 72 -3.77 10.09 14.81
CA ILE A 72 -2.43 9.57 14.46
C ILE A 72 -1.84 10.32 13.26
N ASN A 73 -2.68 10.71 12.32
CA ASN A 73 -2.29 11.48 11.15
C ASN A 73 -1.67 12.83 11.58
N GLU A 74 -2.34 13.55 12.48
CA GLU A 74 -1.88 14.84 12.99
C GLU A 74 -0.63 14.68 13.86
N GLU A 75 -0.60 13.66 14.71
CA GLU A 75 0.50 13.40 15.62
C GLU A 75 1.81 13.09 14.87
N GLN A 76 1.75 12.36 13.74
CA GLN A 76 2.93 12.16 12.88
C GLN A 76 3.50 13.49 12.35
N VAL A 77 2.66 14.46 11.99
CA VAL A 77 3.12 15.79 11.56
C VAL A 77 3.66 16.60 12.74
N LYS A 78 2.96 16.59 13.87
CA LYS A 78 3.35 17.31 15.09
C LYS A 78 4.71 16.85 15.65
N ARG A 79 5.02 15.56 15.51
CA ARG A 79 6.31 14.96 15.86
C ARG A 79 7.43 15.24 14.85
N GLY A 80 7.10 15.84 13.70
CA GLY A 80 8.06 16.06 12.61
C GLY A 80 8.46 14.75 11.93
N MET A 81 7.54 13.78 11.83
CA MET A 81 7.76 12.49 11.18
C MET A 81 7.13 12.40 9.79
N ALA A 82 6.27 13.35 9.42
CA ALA A 82 5.69 13.45 8.09
C ALA A 82 5.47 14.92 7.71
N TRP A 83 5.39 15.16 6.40
CA TRP A 83 4.94 16.43 5.84
C TRP A 83 3.41 16.51 5.79
N SER A 84 2.88 17.72 5.92
CA SER A 84 1.50 18.03 5.55
C SER A 84 1.32 17.89 4.03
N TYR A 85 0.30 17.12 3.64
CA TYR A 85 -0.10 16.86 2.25
C TYR A 85 -1.62 16.98 2.08
N SER A 86 -2.27 17.93 2.76
CA SER A 86 -3.70 18.17 2.60
C SER A 86 -3.98 19.25 1.55
N ARG A 87 -5.01 19.04 0.72
CA ARG A 87 -5.55 20.02 -0.24
C ARG A 87 -6.97 20.47 0.10
N SER A 88 -7.48 20.10 1.27
CA SER A 88 -8.85 20.39 1.71
C SER A 88 -8.87 21.40 2.87
N HIS A 89 -10.04 21.62 3.46
CA HIS A 89 -10.21 22.45 4.67
C HIS A 89 -9.30 22.02 5.83
N ALA A 90 -8.90 20.74 5.89
CA ALA A 90 -7.97 20.23 6.89
C ALA A 90 -6.55 20.84 6.77
N ALA A 91 -6.17 21.38 5.61
CA ALA A 91 -4.83 21.93 5.37
C ALA A 91 -4.40 22.98 6.39
N LYS A 92 -5.34 23.78 6.94
CA LYS A 92 -5.01 24.77 7.97
C LYS A 92 -4.40 24.13 9.22
N ILE A 93 -4.99 23.05 9.72
CA ILE A 93 -4.54 22.36 10.94
C ILE A 93 -3.18 21.69 10.67
N TYR A 94 -3.06 20.90 9.60
CA TYR A 94 -1.82 20.19 9.28
C TYR A 94 -0.66 21.15 8.99
N ASN A 95 -0.91 22.28 8.30
CA ASN A 95 0.14 23.29 8.07
C ASN A 95 0.57 23.99 9.36
N SER A 96 -0.37 24.20 10.31
CA SER A 96 -0.04 24.75 11.62
C SER A 96 0.83 23.78 12.43
N LEU A 97 0.46 22.50 12.49
CA LEU A 97 1.23 21.47 13.18
C LEU A 97 2.63 21.29 12.56
N GLN A 98 2.73 21.34 11.24
CA GLN A 98 4.01 21.28 10.55
C GLN A 98 4.89 22.49 10.94
N ARG A 99 4.32 23.69 10.94
CA ARG A 99 5.04 24.91 11.33
C ARG A 99 5.52 24.83 12.78
N GLU A 100 4.69 24.31 13.69
CA GLU A 100 5.10 24.06 15.08
C GLU A 100 6.31 23.11 15.14
N ALA A 101 6.26 21.98 14.43
CA ALA A 101 7.35 21.01 14.38
C ALA A 101 8.63 21.60 13.76
N GLN A 102 8.49 22.47 12.75
CA GLN A 102 9.60 23.19 12.12
C GLN A 102 10.29 24.15 13.08
N VAL A 103 9.53 25.04 13.73
CA VAL A 103 10.05 26.01 14.70
C VAL A 103 10.71 25.31 15.87
N ALA A 104 10.10 24.22 16.37
CA ALA A 104 10.66 23.41 17.44
C ALA A 104 11.78 22.47 17.00
N ARG A 105 12.17 22.47 15.71
CA ARG A 105 13.16 21.56 15.11
C ARG A 105 12.96 20.10 15.52
N ARG A 106 11.73 19.60 15.47
CA ARG A 106 11.41 18.20 15.81
C ARG A 106 11.63 17.29 14.61
N GLY A 107 12.11 16.08 14.87
CA GLY A 107 12.17 15.04 13.84
C GLY A 107 12.97 15.46 12.62
N LEU A 108 12.40 15.27 11.44
CA LEU A 108 13.02 15.59 10.15
C LEU A 108 13.44 17.07 10.03
N TRP A 109 12.79 17.97 10.78
CA TRP A 109 13.12 19.41 10.81
C TRP A 109 14.41 19.74 11.56
N GLN A 110 15.10 18.75 12.13
CA GLN A 110 16.47 18.93 12.62
C GLN A 110 17.47 19.09 11.46
N GLN A 111 17.17 18.48 10.30
CA GLN A 111 18.00 18.60 9.11
C GLN A 111 17.96 20.02 8.56
N ALA A 112 19.09 20.50 8.04
CA ALA A 112 19.17 21.81 7.41
C ALA A 112 18.33 21.89 6.12
N ASN A 113 18.27 20.80 5.36
CA ASN A 113 17.50 20.71 4.12
C ASN A 113 16.80 19.35 4.02
N PRO A 114 15.67 19.14 4.74
CA PRO A 114 14.93 17.90 4.67
C PRO A 114 14.27 17.75 3.29
N GLN A 115 14.57 16.66 2.60
CA GLN A 115 14.05 16.38 1.25
C GLN A 115 12.61 15.87 1.32
N LEU A 116 11.71 16.31 0.43
CA LEU A 116 10.34 15.79 0.36
C LEU A 116 10.29 14.35 -0.18
N PRO A 117 9.34 13.50 0.25
CA PRO A 117 9.22 12.13 -0.27
C PRO A 117 8.98 12.10 -1.79
N SER A 118 8.20 13.05 -2.31
CA SER A 118 7.99 13.18 -3.77
C SER A 118 9.28 13.52 -4.55
N GLN A 119 10.23 14.25 -3.93
CA GLN A 119 11.53 14.52 -4.54
C GLN A 119 12.43 13.29 -4.43
N TRP A 120 12.42 12.60 -3.29
CA TRP A 120 13.13 11.34 -3.10
C TRP A 120 12.70 10.30 -4.14
N ARG A 121 11.39 10.09 -4.34
CA ARG A 121 10.85 9.15 -5.34
C ARG A 121 11.24 9.48 -6.78
N LYS A 122 11.50 10.75 -7.10
CA LYS A 122 11.99 11.15 -8.43
C LYS A 122 13.48 10.84 -8.61
N ALA A 123 14.27 11.02 -7.56
CA ALA A 123 15.71 10.73 -7.57
C ALA A 123 16.02 9.23 -7.41
N HIS A 124 15.10 8.49 -6.76
CA HIS A 124 15.18 7.06 -6.52
C HIS A 124 13.93 6.40 -7.11
N PRO A 125 13.80 6.38 -8.44
CA PRO A 125 12.73 5.62 -9.07
C PRO A 125 12.84 4.18 -8.55
N PHE A 126 11.69 3.56 -8.29
CA PHE A 126 11.68 2.14 -7.98
C PHE A 126 12.25 1.43 -9.22
N GLU A 127 13.52 1.05 -9.16
CA GLU A 127 14.09 0.05 -10.04
C GLU A 127 13.22 -1.18 -9.79
N ALA A 128 12.22 -1.41 -10.65
CA ALA A 128 11.68 -2.73 -10.80
C ALA A 128 12.92 -3.57 -11.09
N LYS A 129 13.40 -4.34 -10.11
CA LYS A 129 14.52 -5.23 -10.33
C LYS A 129 14.12 -6.09 -11.52
N ASN A 130 14.61 -5.71 -12.70
CA ASN A 130 14.62 -6.55 -13.87
C ASN A 130 15.55 -7.68 -13.47
N ASN A 131 14.99 -8.68 -12.82
CA ASN A 131 15.62 -9.98 -12.70
C ASN A 131 15.49 -10.67 -14.07
N VAL A 132 16.00 -10.00 -15.10
CA VAL A 132 16.46 -10.63 -16.32
C VAL A 132 17.86 -11.08 -15.95
N HIS A 133 17.95 -12.31 -15.45
CA HIS A 133 19.21 -13.02 -15.46
C HIS A 133 19.73 -12.99 -16.91
N PRO A 134 20.96 -12.55 -17.17
CA PRO A 134 21.56 -12.74 -18.48
C PRO A 134 21.71 -14.25 -18.68
N HIS A 135 20.82 -14.84 -19.47
CA HIS A 135 20.93 -16.22 -19.88
C HIS A 135 22.09 -16.31 -20.89
N THR A 136 23.27 -16.74 -20.42
CA THR A 136 24.29 -17.34 -21.29
C THR A 136 24.97 -18.48 -20.54
N THR A 137 24.47 -19.68 -20.86
CA THR A 137 25.14 -20.99 -21.03
C THR A 137 26.09 -21.48 -19.92
N GLN A 138 25.69 -22.51 -19.17
CA GLN A 138 26.10 -23.91 -19.41
C GLN A 138 25.54 -24.85 -18.31
N SER A 139 25.30 -26.08 -18.76
CA SER A 139 24.58 -27.22 -18.17
C SER A 139 24.97 -27.71 -16.77
N ALA A 140 23.95 -27.96 -15.93
CA ALA A 140 23.84 -29.17 -15.10
C ALA A 140 22.35 -29.39 -14.70
N PRO A 141 21.82 -30.63 -14.66
CA PRO A 141 20.39 -30.89 -14.56
C PRO A 141 19.91 -30.86 -13.10
N ILE A 142 18.96 -29.99 -12.78
CA ILE A 142 18.15 -30.12 -11.56
C ILE A 142 16.77 -30.61 -11.97
N GLN A 143 16.39 -31.70 -11.35
CA GLN A 143 15.23 -32.51 -11.67
C GLN A 143 13.95 -31.70 -11.54
N THR A 144 13.20 -31.70 -12.64
CA THR A 144 11.74 -31.73 -12.73
C THR A 144 11.16 -32.38 -11.47
N GLU A 145 10.22 -31.80 -10.72
CA GLU A 145 8.79 -32.18 -10.88
C GLU A 145 7.73 -31.10 -10.53
N ASP A 146 8.06 -29.91 -10.02
CA ASP A 146 7.00 -28.99 -9.48
C ASP A 146 6.65 -27.74 -10.33
N ALA A 147 7.18 -27.64 -11.55
CA ALA A 147 7.01 -26.46 -12.41
C ALA A 147 5.81 -26.51 -13.40
N THR A 148 4.80 -27.33 -13.13
CA THR A 148 3.66 -27.54 -14.06
C THR A 148 2.30 -27.05 -13.56
N LYS A 149 2.21 -26.34 -12.43
CA LYS A 149 0.89 -25.91 -11.91
C LYS A 149 0.58 -24.41 -11.88
N PHE A 150 1.55 -23.51 -12.02
CA PHE A 150 1.26 -22.06 -12.08
C PHE A 150 2.25 -21.31 -13.00
N GLY A 151 2.35 -21.76 -14.25
CA GLY A 151 3.12 -21.06 -15.28
C GLY A 151 2.46 -19.75 -15.70
N ALA A 152 3.09 -18.63 -15.34
CA ALA A 152 3.07 -17.37 -16.07
C ALA A 152 1.71 -16.92 -16.63
N LEU A 153 0.75 -16.58 -15.77
CA LEU A 153 -0.35 -15.72 -16.20
C LEU A 153 0.22 -14.31 -16.40
N ALA A 154 0.50 -13.97 -17.66
CA ALA A 154 0.65 -12.59 -18.10
C ALA A 154 -0.70 -12.09 -18.62
N CYS A 155 -0.91 -10.77 -18.61
CA CYS A 155 -2.11 -10.19 -19.22
C CYS A 155 -2.15 -10.48 -20.72
N GLY A 156 -3.03 -11.40 -21.12
CA GLY A 156 -3.25 -11.82 -22.50
C GLY A 156 -4.49 -11.19 -23.13
N LYS A 157 -4.88 -11.63 -24.33
CA LYS A 157 -6.07 -11.15 -25.08
C LYS A 157 -7.40 -11.71 -24.55
N LYS A 158 -7.46 -12.07 -23.26
CA LYS A 158 -8.67 -12.58 -22.62
C LYS A 158 -9.41 -11.44 -21.95
N TYR A 159 -10.71 -11.41 -22.19
CA TYR A 159 -11.50 -10.21 -22.11
C TYR A 159 -12.87 -10.49 -21.46
N TYR A 160 -13.38 -11.72 -21.55
CA TYR A 160 -14.68 -12.10 -21.03
C TYR A 160 -14.57 -13.35 -20.15
N CYS A 161 -15.47 -13.50 -19.19
CA CYS A 161 -15.50 -14.62 -18.25
C CYS A 161 -15.46 -15.99 -18.92
N LYS A 162 -16.14 -16.16 -20.07
CA LYS A 162 -16.12 -17.39 -20.87
C LYS A 162 -14.75 -17.83 -21.39
N GLN A 163 -13.75 -16.95 -21.33
CA GLN A 163 -12.37 -17.22 -21.78
C GLN A 163 -11.46 -17.61 -20.62
N MET A 164 -11.93 -17.49 -19.37
CA MET A 164 -11.21 -17.86 -18.16
C MET A 164 -11.62 -19.27 -17.74
N VAL A 165 -10.65 -20.04 -17.29
CA VAL A 165 -10.83 -21.45 -16.92
C VAL A 165 -11.01 -21.61 -15.42
N THR A 166 -10.32 -20.78 -14.61
CA THR A 166 -10.37 -20.84 -13.15
C THR A 166 -10.73 -19.50 -12.53
N CYS A 167 -11.25 -19.55 -11.28
CA CYS A 167 -11.52 -18.34 -10.50
C CYS A 167 -10.23 -17.54 -10.25
N ASP A 168 -9.11 -18.21 -9.98
CA ASP A 168 -7.82 -17.55 -9.78
C ASP A 168 -7.35 -16.80 -11.04
N GLU A 169 -7.57 -17.37 -12.23
CA GLU A 169 -7.32 -16.68 -13.50
C GLU A 169 -8.23 -15.45 -13.65
N ALA A 170 -9.52 -15.56 -13.31
CA ALA A 170 -10.45 -14.43 -13.38
C ALA A 170 -10.04 -13.29 -12.40
N HIS A 171 -9.64 -13.63 -11.18
CA HIS A 171 -9.11 -12.69 -10.19
C HIS A 171 -7.82 -12.03 -10.66
N PHE A 172 -6.91 -12.80 -11.27
CA PHE A 172 -5.70 -12.24 -11.86
C PHE A 172 -6.03 -11.18 -12.93
N TYR A 173 -6.96 -11.47 -13.85
CA TYR A 173 -7.33 -10.50 -14.88
C TYR A 173 -8.10 -9.28 -14.32
N LEU A 174 -8.93 -9.46 -13.30
CA LEU A 174 -9.62 -8.34 -12.64
C LEU A 174 -8.63 -7.42 -11.91
N THR A 175 -7.74 -8.00 -11.10
CA THR A 175 -6.90 -7.27 -10.15
C THR A 175 -5.56 -6.85 -10.73
N VAL A 176 -4.92 -7.70 -11.52
CA VAL A 176 -3.59 -7.46 -12.11
C VAL A 176 -3.70 -6.85 -13.50
N CYS A 177 -4.63 -7.34 -14.33
CA CYS A 177 -4.82 -6.81 -15.69
C CYS A 177 -5.86 -5.68 -15.77
N GLY A 178 -6.49 -5.32 -14.65
CA GLY A 178 -7.41 -4.18 -14.55
C GLY A 178 -8.73 -4.37 -15.30
N LEU A 179 -9.14 -5.60 -15.54
CA LEU A 179 -10.26 -5.93 -16.41
C LEU A 179 -11.62 -5.87 -15.67
N LYS A 180 -12.01 -4.66 -15.24
CA LYS A 180 -13.17 -4.41 -14.35
C LYS A 180 -14.49 -5.04 -14.77
N ARG A 181 -14.75 -5.15 -16.08
CA ARG A 181 -15.95 -5.79 -16.63
C ARG A 181 -16.15 -7.27 -16.27
N LEU A 182 -15.13 -7.92 -15.70
CA LEU A 182 -15.28 -9.28 -15.20
C LEU A 182 -16.11 -9.32 -13.91
N ASP A 183 -16.18 -8.21 -13.18
CA ASP A 183 -16.95 -8.04 -11.94
C ASP A 183 -18.12 -7.08 -12.22
N THR A 184 -19.30 -7.63 -12.51
CA THR A 184 -20.43 -6.85 -13.02
C THR A 184 -21.19 -6.16 -11.89
N ASN A 185 -21.31 -6.82 -10.74
CA ASN A 185 -21.99 -6.28 -9.56
C ASN A 185 -21.05 -5.46 -8.63
N HIS A 186 -19.76 -5.37 -8.98
CA HIS A 186 -18.73 -4.57 -8.31
C HIS A 186 -18.48 -5.02 -6.85
N ASP A 187 -18.63 -6.32 -6.59
CA ASP A 187 -18.39 -6.91 -5.27
C ASP A 187 -16.95 -7.41 -5.06
N GLY A 188 -16.11 -7.28 -6.09
CA GLY A 188 -14.72 -7.73 -6.10
C GLY A 188 -14.54 -9.19 -6.55
N VAL A 189 -15.62 -9.90 -6.89
CA VAL A 189 -15.62 -11.28 -7.37
C VAL A 189 -15.86 -11.29 -8.89
N PRO A 190 -14.81 -11.52 -9.71
CA PRO A 190 -14.99 -11.60 -11.14
C PRO A 190 -15.64 -12.93 -11.52
N CYS A 191 -16.46 -12.91 -12.57
CA CYS A 191 -17.00 -14.11 -13.19
C CYS A 191 -17.71 -15.00 -12.17
N GLU A 192 -18.83 -14.50 -11.65
CA GLU A 192 -19.61 -15.07 -10.56
C GLU A 192 -19.97 -16.55 -10.81
N SER A 193 -20.20 -16.92 -12.08
CA SER A 193 -20.45 -18.31 -12.50
C SER A 193 -19.25 -19.25 -12.41
N LEU A 194 -18.02 -18.72 -12.42
CA LEU A 194 -16.75 -19.44 -12.22
C LEU A 194 -16.30 -19.41 -10.75
N CYS A 195 -16.44 -18.26 -10.07
CA CYS A 195 -15.90 -18.05 -8.73
C CYS A 195 -16.81 -18.54 -7.59
N ILE A 196 -18.14 -18.55 -7.77
CA ILE A 196 -19.07 -19.04 -6.73
C ILE A 196 -19.07 -20.58 -6.65
N LYS A 197 -18.52 -21.28 -7.66
CA LYS A 197 -18.44 -22.76 -7.66
C LYS A 197 -17.37 -23.37 -6.75
N MET A 198 -16.53 -22.57 -6.08
CA MET A 198 -15.53 -23.09 -5.13
C MET A 198 -15.97 -23.01 -3.65
N GLY A 199 -17.28 -22.90 -3.40
CA GLY A 199 -17.89 -22.91 -2.06
C GLY A 199 -18.44 -24.27 -1.60
N ALA A 200 -17.91 -25.39 -2.09
CA ALA A 200 -18.33 -26.71 -1.61
C ALA A 200 -17.15 -27.69 -1.53
N ILE A 201 -16.45 -27.68 -0.40
CA ILE A 201 -15.80 -28.89 0.12
C ILE A 201 -16.22 -28.98 1.59
N LYS A 202 -16.94 -30.08 1.89
CA LYS A 202 -17.38 -30.52 3.21
C LYS A 202 -16.20 -30.84 4.12
#